data_AF-A0A0H5SSW6-F1
#
_entry.id   AF-A0A0H5SSW6-F1
#
_cell.length_a   1.000
_cell.length_b   1.000
_cell.length_c   1.000
_cell.angle_alpha   90.00
_cell.angle_beta   90.00
_cell.angle_gamma   90.00
#
_symmetry.space_group_name_H-M   'P 1'
#
loop_
_entity.id
_entity.type
_entity.pdbx_description
1 polymer ?
#
loop_
_entity_poly.entity_id
_entity_poly.type
_entity_poly.pdbx_seq_one_letter_code
_entity_poly.pdbx_strand_id
1 'polypeptide(L)'
;MKKMSLLFSNEVTLEDNRIMRLEYNITENRSSDTDEPYYGILIAKYLDGSKEVEEIEGISYSRDKVEAIAKILHRNTVTPISMVEIVDDLITLEAV
;
A
#
# COMPACT_ATOMS: atom_id res chain seq x y z
N MET A 1 -7.25 17.44 -0.56
CA MET A 1 -7.50 16.86 0.80
C MET A 1 -7.33 15.37 0.70
N LYS A 2 -6.51 14.76 1.55
CA LYS A 2 -6.15 13.34 1.47
C LYS A 2 -7.11 12.50 2.30
N LYS A 3 -7.71 11.48 1.71
CA LYS A 3 -8.48 10.45 2.40
C LYS A 3 -7.67 9.16 2.43
N MET A 4 -7.79 8.41 3.52
CA MET A 4 -7.14 7.12 3.68
C MET A 4 -8.17 6.09 4.13
N SER A 5 -8.08 4.87 3.61
CA SER A 5 -8.96 3.77 4.01
C SER A 5 -8.18 2.46 4.06
N LEU A 6 -8.36 1.71 5.14
CA LEU A 6 -7.78 0.39 5.31
C LEU A 6 -8.48 -0.59 4.35
N LEU A 7 -7.70 -1.29 3.52
CA LEU A 7 -8.21 -2.33 2.63
C LEU A 7 -8.01 -3.73 3.23
N PHE A 8 -6.79 -4.00 3.68
CA PHE A 8 -6.40 -5.31 4.19
C PHE A 8 -5.52 -5.15 5.43
N SER A 9 -5.58 -6.13 6.32
CA SER A 9 -4.62 -6.29 7.40
C SER A 9 -4.33 -7.76 7.64
N ASN A 10 -3.12 -8.04 8.12
CA ASN A 10 -2.76 -9.38 8.60
C ASN A 10 -1.73 -9.30 9.71
N GLU A 11 -1.71 -10.36 10.51
CA GLU A 11 -0.72 -10.62 11.53
C GLU A 11 0.14 -11.79 11.07
N VAL A 12 1.45 -11.68 11.29
CA VAL A 12 2.46 -12.67 10.91
C VAL A 12 3.27 -13.00 12.15
N THR A 13 3.25 -14.27 12.55
CA THR A 13 4.13 -14.76 13.61
C THR A 13 5.53 -14.98 13.02
N LEU A 14 6.51 -14.24 13.53
CA LEU A 14 7.92 -14.39 13.16
C LEU A 14 8.53 -15.62 13.85
N GLU A 15 9.71 -16.04 13.40
CA GLU A 15 10.43 -17.22 13.94
C GLU A 15 10.71 -17.12 15.45
N ASP A 16 10.85 -15.91 15.98
CA ASP A 16 11.09 -15.63 17.40
C ASP A 16 9.78 -15.40 18.20
N ASN A 17 8.64 -15.82 17.67
CA ASN A 17 7.28 -15.67 18.23
C ASN A 17 6.77 -14.22 18.37
N ARG A 18 7.51 -13.23 17.85
CA ARG A 18 6.95 -11.87 17.75
C ARG A 18 5.83 -11.82 16.73
N ILE A 19 4.85 -10.96 16.97
CA ILE A 19 3.74 -10.72 16.05
C ILE A 19 4.02 -9.42 15.30
N MET A 20 4.19 -9.53 13.98
CA MET A 20 4.23 -8.41 13.06
C MET A 20 2.83 -8.17 12.51
N ARG A 21 2.30 -6.94 12.63
CA ARG A 21 1.05 -6.54 11.99
C ARG A 21 1.34 -5.68 10.77
N LEU A 22 0.67 -5.99 9.66
CA LEU A 22 0.70 -5.20 8.42
C LEU A 22 -0.70 -4.66 8.13
N GLU A 23 -0.76 -3.39 7.75
CA GLU A 23 -1.96 -2.69 7.29
C GLU A 23 -1.70 -2.13 5.89
N TYR A 24 -2.54 -2.51 4.93
CA TYR A 24 -2.50 -2.07 3.55
C TYR A 24 -3.66 -1.10 3.31
N ASN A 25 -3.33 0.16 3.04
CA ASN A 25 -4.28 1.25 2.92
C ASN A 25 -4.26 1.80 1.50
N ILE A 26 -5.43 2.21 1.01
CA ILE A 26 -5.53 3.07 -0.18
C ILE A 26 -5.58 4.52 0.25
N THR A 27 -4.87 5.38 -0.47
CA THR A 27 -4.95 6.83 -0.31
C THR A 27 -5.66 7.43 -1.52
N GLU A 28 -6.62 8.33 -1.29
CA GLU A 28 -7.29 9.13 -2.32
C GLU A 28 -6.85 10.57 -2.13
N ASN A 29 -6.22 11.13 -3.16
CA ASN A 29 -5.83 12.51 -3.22
C ASN A 29 -6.59 13.20 -4.35
N ARG A 30 -6.86 14.49 -4.15
CA ARG A 30 -7.43 15.38 -5.17
C ARG A 30 -6.51 16.57 -5.28
N SER A 31 -6.08 16.87 -6.50
CA SER A 31 -5.31 18.09 -6.75
C SER A 31 -6.25 19.30 -6.68
N SER A 32 -5.70 20.50 -6.46
CA SER A 32 -6.48 21.74 -6.56
C SER A 32 -6.86 22.09 -7.99
N ASP A 33 -6.11 21.55 -8.95
CA ASP A 33 -6.12 21.97 -10.36
C ASP A 33 -6.97 21.04 -11.23
N THR A 34 -7.18 19.79 -10.77
CA THR A 34 -7.99 18.75 -11.39
C THR A 34 -8.92 18.15 -10.34
N ASP A 35 -10.22 18.16 -10.59
CA ASP A 35 -11.21 17.55 -9.68
C ASP A 35 -11.17 16.00 -9.75
N GLU A 36 -10.36 15.44 -10.65
CA GLU A 36 -10.16 14.00 -10.78
C GLU A 36 -9.28 13.46 -9.62
N PRO A 37 -9.77 12.47 -8.85
CA PRO A 37 -9.00 11.86 -7.79
C PRO A 37 -7.93 10.94 -8.36
N TYR A 38 -6.76 10.92 -7.71
CA TYR A 38 -5.73 9.92 -7.94
C TYR A 38 -5.49 9.12 -6.67
N TYR A 39 -5.13 7.86 -6.86
CA TYR A 39 -5.05 6.86 -5.82
C TYR A 39 -3.62 6.38 -5.62
N GLY A 40 -3.27 6.12 -4.36
CA GLY A 40 -1.98 5.61 -3.93
C GLY A 40 -2.13 4.47 -2.92
N ILE A 41 -1.00 3.93 -2.46
CA ILE A 41 -0.95 2.87 -1.45
C ILE A 41 -0.04 3.28 -0.31
N LEU A 42 -0.48 3.00 0.91
CA LEU A 42 0.33 3.12 2.12
C LEU A 42 0.35 1.78 2.85
N ILE A 43 1.56 1.27 3.14
CA ILE A 43 1.75 0.10 4.00
C ILE A 43 2.28 0.57 5.35
N ALA A 44 1.63 0.15 6.43
CA ALA A 44 2.11 0.34 7.78
C ALA A 44 2.47 -1.02 8.41
N LYS A 45 3.69 -1.14 8.93
CA LYS A 45 4.19 -2.29 9.68
C LYS A 45 4.30 -1.93 11.15
N TYR A 46 3.79 -2.80 12.02
CA TYR A 46 3.91 -2.68 13.46
C TYR A 46 4.63 -3.91 14.00
N LEU A 47 5.71 -3.70 14.74
CA LEU A 47 6.51 -4.76 15.37
C LEU A 47 7.18 -4.21 16.63
N ASP A 48 7.00 -4.86 17.78
CA ASP A 48 7.60 -4.47 19.07
C ASP A 48 7.37 -3.00 19.46
N GLY A 49 6.18 -2.48 19.16
CA GLY A 49 5.83 -1.07 19.42
C GLY A 49 6.46 -0.06 18.44
N SER A 50 7.33 -0.51 17.53
CA SER A 50 7.80 0.30 16.41
C SER A 50 6.77 0.32 15.27
N LYS A 51 6.70 1.45 14.56
CA LYS A 51 5.87 1.63 13.37
C LYS A 51 6.75 2.07 12.22
N GLU A 52 6.74 1.32 11.13
CA GLU A 52 7.33 1.70 9.84
C GLU A 52 6.21 1.96 8.85
N VAL A 53 6.35 3.01 8.05
CA VAL A 53 5.35 3.41 7.06
C VAL A 53 6.06 3.79 5.79
N GLU A 54 5.52 3.37 4.66
CA GLU A 54 5.93 3.81 3.33
C GLU A 54 4.66 4.11 2.52
N GLU A 55 4.73 5.13 1.65
CA GLU A 55 3.61 5.54 0.83
C GLU A 55 4.05 5.89 -0.60
N ILE A 56 3.28 5.40 -1.57
CA ILE A 56 3.38 5.81 -2.97
C ILE A 56 2.08 6.52 -3.32
N GLU A 57 2.18 7.83 -3.54
CA GLU A 57 1.08 8.64 -4.03
C GLU A 57 0.99 8.54 -5.56
N GLY A 58 -0.21 8.71 -6.12
CA GLY A 58 -0.36 8.91 -7.57
C GLY A 58 -0.05 7.70 -8.45
N ILE A 59 -0.38 6.49 -7.99
CA ILE A 59 -0.21 5.26 -8.78
C ILE A 59 -1.15 5.24 -9.99
N SER A 60 -2.42 5.60 -9.80
CA SER A 60 -3.41 5.61 -10.88
C SER A 60 -4.63 6.47 -10.55
N TYR A 61 -5.34 6.93 -11.59
CA TYR A 61 -6.68 7.52 -11.46
C TYR A 61 -7.77 6.45 -11.26
N SER A 62 -7.46 5.16 -11.46
CA SER A 62 -8.41 4.07 -11.22
C SER A 62 -8.25 3.48 -9.82
N ARG A 63 -9.27 3.68 -8.98
CA ARG A 63 -9.36 3.06 -7.65
C ARG A 63 -9.19 1.54 -7.71
N ASP A 64 -9.90 0.89 -8.63
CA ASP A 64 -9.91 -0.57 -8.77
C ASP A 64 -8.54 -1.14 -9.13
N LYS A 65 -7.77 -0.44 -9.98
CA LYS A 65 -6.37 -0.82 -10.28
C LYS A 65 -5.50 -0.77 -9.04
N VAL A 66 -5.59 0.32 -8.27
CA VAL A 66 -4.81 0.47 -7.04
C VAL A 66 -5.21 -0.55 -5.97
N GLU A 67 -6.50 -0.88 -5.85
CA GLU A 67 -6.97 -1.96 -4.98
C GLU A 67 -6.44 -3.34 -5.42
N ALA A 68 -6.36 -3.60 -6.73
CA ALA A 68 -5.79 -4.84 -7.25
C ALA A 68 -4.29 -4.97 -6.92
N ILE A 69 -3.52 -3.90 -7.08
CA ILE A 69 -2.11 -3.84 -6.65
C ILE A 69 -2.01 -4.09 -5.15
N ALA A 70 -2.78 -3.37 -4.31
CA ALA A 70 -2.77 -3.53 -2.86
C ALA A 70 -3.09 -4.98 -2.43
N LYS A 71 -3.99 -5.66 -3.16
CA LYS A 71 -4.31 -7.07 -2.94
C LYS A 71 -3.13 -7.99 -3.25
N ILE A 72 -2.36 -7.72 -4.30
CA ILE A 72 -1.13 -8.48 -4.61
C ILE A 72 -0.09 -8.28 -3.50
N LEU A 73 0.11 -7.05 -3.04
CA LEU A 73 1.05 -6.72 -1.96
C LEU A 73 0.68 -7.47 -0.66
N HIS A 74 -0.61 -7.43 -0.29
CA HIS A 74 -1.14 -8.13 0.88
C HIS A 74 -0.94 -9.65 0.80
N ARG A 75 -1.28 -10.28 -0.33
CA ARG A 75 -1.16 -11.73 -0.50
C ARG A 75 0.27 -12.24 -0.40
N ASN A 76 1.25 -11.38 -0.68
CA ASN A 76 2.67 -11.70 -0.62
C ASN A 76 3.34 -11.14 0.64
N THR A 77 2.59 -10.63 1.61
CA THR A 77 3.12 -10.08 2.87
C THR A 77 4.19 -9.00 2.62
N VAL A 78 3.99 -8.17 1.59
CA VAL A 78 4.95 -7.10 1.26
C VAL A 78 5.03 -6.12 2.43
N THR A 79 6.25 -5.72 2.78
CA THR A 79 6.53 -4.78 3.87
C THR A 79 6.90 -3.40 3.31
N PRO A 80 6.86 -2.32 4.13
CA PRO A 80 7.14 -0.96 3.67
C PRO A 80 8.44 -0.82 2.88
N ILE A 81 9.54 -1.42 3.36
CA ILE A 81 10.88 -1.30 2.76
C ILE A 81 10.97 -1.83 1.32
N SER A 82 10.10 -2.77 0.94
CA SER A 82 10.09 -3.42 -0.38
C SER A 82 8.96 -2.92 -1.28
N MET A 83 8.13 -1.98 -0.81
CA MET A 83 6.90 -1.62 -1.49
C MET A 83 7.18 -0.92 -2.83
N VAL A 84 8.12 0.01 -2.84
CA VAL A 84 8.39 0.87 -4.01
C VAL A 84 8.83 0.04 -5.19
N GLU A 85 9.81 -0.84 -4.99
CA GLU A 85 10.36 -1.70 -6.04
C GLU A 85 9.30 -2.65 -6.61
N ILE A 86 8.50 -3.27 -5.73
CA ILE A 86 7.46 -4.21 -6.18
C ILE A 86 6.34 -3.49 -6.94
N VAL A 87 5.93 -2.29 -6.49
CA VAL A 87 4.90 -1.51 -7.18
C VAL A 87 5.40 -1.02 -8.54
N ASP A 88 6.66 -0.59 -8.63
CA ASP A 88 7.29 -0.20 -9.91
C ASP A 88 7.30 -1.35 -10.93
N ASP A 89 7.68 -2.56 -10.48
CA ASP A 89 7.62 -3.77 -11.29
C ASP A 89 6.19 -4.09 -11.75
N LEU A 90 5.20 -4.02 -10.84
CA LEU A 90 3.79 -4.32 -11.17
C LEU A 90 3.22 -3.34 -12.20
N ILE A 91 3.51 -2.04 -12.05
CA ILE A 91 3.07 -1.00 -13.00
C ILE A 91 3.71 -1.24 -14.37
N THR A 92 5.00 -1.58 -14.40
CA THR A 92 5.73 -1.86 -15.65
C THR A 92 5.20 -3.10 -16.36
N LEU A 93 4.85 -4.15 -15.63
CA LEU A 93 4.30 -5.40 -16.20
C LEU A 93 2.87 -5.24 -16.73
N GLU A 94 2.06 -4.35 -16.15
CA GLU A 94 0.71 -4.02 -16.67
C GLU A 94 0.72 -3.10 -17.89
N ALA A 95 1.85 -2.49 -18.24
CA ALA A 95 1.96 -1.53 -19.35
C ALA A 95 2.12 -2.18 -20.76
N VAL A 96 1.83 -3.48 -20.91
CA VAL A 96 1.94 -4.25 -22.17
C VAL A 96 0.58 -4.73 -22.67
#